data_AF-D3NUM7-F1
#
_entry.id   AF-D3NUM7-F1
#
_cell.length_a   1.000
_cell.length_b   1.000
_cell.length_c   1.000
_cell.angle_alpha   90.00
_cell.angle_beta   90.00
_cell.angle_gamma   90.00
#
_symmetry.space_group_name_H-M   'P 1'
#
loop_
_entity.id
_entity.type
_entity.pdbx_description
1 polymer ?
#
loop_
_entity_poly.entity_id
_entity_poly.type
_entity_poly.pdbx_seq_one_letter_code
_entity_poly.pdbx_strand_id
1 'polypeptide(L)'
;MRPAFIRREVAPKVRKVIYDRDEWVCQMCGVDVGVEQDLTKAQCDHKVPAERGGPSTPVNLQTLCLQCNLKKRQACKHCDLPSCDHCPYAFPRNFENLLVLRLPKDTAKKLAELADIQGVPPATIVTRLIEQS
;
A
#
# COMPACT_ATOMS: atom_id res chain seq x y z
N MET A 1 18.19 -12.13 -14.96
CA MET A 1 17.48 -11.16 -15.82
C MET A 1 16.00 -11.18 -15.42
N ARG A 2 15.34 -10.04 -15.18
CA ARG A 2 13.91 -10.04 -14.82
C ARG A 2 13.07 -10.42 -16.05
N PRO A 3 12.00 -11.22 -15.92
CA PRO A 3 11.09 -11.52 -17.03
C PRO A 3 10.56 -10.23 -17.68
N ALA A 4 10.35 -10.25 -19.00
CA ALA A 4 9.97 -9.05 -19.77
C ALA A 4 8.66 -8.37 -19.30
N PHE A 5 7.80 -9.12 -18.60
CA PHE A 5 6.55 -8.64 -18.03
C PHE A 5 6.71 -7.95 -16.66
N ILE A 6 7.89 -8.02 -16.04
CA ILE A 6 8.20 -7.33 -14.77
C ILE A 6 9.00 -6.07 -15.12
N ARG A 7 8.31 -4.93 -15.22
CA ARG A 7 8.92 -3.63 -15.53
C ARG A 7 8.62 -2.63 -14.43
N ARG A 8 9.65 -1.92 -13.97
CA ARG A 8 9.47 -0.79 -13.05
C ARG A 8 8.63 0.32 -13.69
N GLU A 9 8.88 0.57 -14.95
CA GLU A 9 8.19 1.62 -15.69
C GLU A 9 7.00 1.05 -16.47
N VAL A 10 5.83 1.63 -16.26
CA VAL A 10 4.60 1.29 -16.98
C VAL A 10 4.49 2.20 -18.19
N ALA A 11 4.20 1.65 -19.37
CA ALA A 11 4.06 2.45 -20.59
C ALA A 11 2.87 3.43 -20.49
N PRO A 12 2.95 4.66 -21.02
CA PRO A 12 1.88 5.67 -20.90
C PRO A 12 0.49 5.17 -21.33
N LYS A 13 0.42 4.40 -22.43
CA LYS A 13 -0.83 3.78 -22.91
C LYS A 13 -1.46 2.84 -21.88
N VAL A 14 -0.63 2.08 -21.16
CA VAL A 14 -1.09 1.19 -20.09
C VAL A 14 -1.55 2.01 -18.88
N ARG A 15 -0.81 3.07 -18.50
CA ARG A 15 -1.21 3.96 -17.39
C ARG A 15 -2.62 4.51 -17.58
N LYS A 16 -2.92 5.02 -18.78
CA LYS A 16 -4.26 5.55 -19.11
C LYS A 16 -5.36 4.50 -18.92
N VAL A 17 -5.14 3.26 -19.39
CA VAL A 17 -6.10 2.16 -19.20
C VAL A 17 -6.36 1.89 -17.71
N ILE A 18 -5.32 1.96 -16.87
CA ILE A 18 -5.46 1.77 -15.42
C ILE A 18 -6.22 2.94 -14.77
N TYR A 19 -5.94 4.17 -15.19
CA TYR A 19 -6.63 5.36 -14.69
C TYR A 19 -8.12 5.35 -15.06
N ASP A 20 -8.44 5.05 -16.33
CA ASP A 20 -9.83 4.93 -16.80
C ASP A 20 -10.58 3.81 -16.07
N ARG A 21 -9.95 2.66 -15.83
CA ARG A 21 -10.53 1.55 -15.04
C ARG A 21 -10.84 1.95 -13.60
N ASP A 22 -9.95 2.72 -13.00
CA ASP A 22 -10.06 3.17 -11.61
C ASP A 22 -10.86 4.47 -11.48
N GLU A 23 -11.56 4.89 -12.55
CA GLU A 23 -12.40 6.09 -12.62
C GLU A 23 -11.64 7.37 -12.25
N TRP A 24 -10.33 7.40 -12.49
CA TRP A 24 -9.45 8.48 -12.06
C TRP A 24 -9.54 8.76 -10.55
N VAL A 25 -9.80 7.71 -9.75
CA VAL A 25 -9.84 7.79 -8.29
C VAL A 25 -8.66 7.04 -7.68
N CYS A 26 -7.99 7.68 -6.72
CA CYS A 26 -6.95 7.04 -5.93
C CYS A 26 -7.52 5.84 -5.17
N GLN A 27 -7.01 4.64 -5.47
CA GLN A 27 -7.51 3.39 -4.89
C GLN A 27 -7.20 3.23 -3.39
N MET A 28 -6.41 4.13 -2.80
CA MET A 28 -6.04 4.09 -1.38
C MET A 28 -6.77 5.13 -0.52
N CYS A 29 -7.02 6.33 -1.05
CA CYS A 29 -7.64 7.41 -0.26
C CYS A 29 -8.93 7.97 -0.87
N GLY A 30 -9.35 7.50 -2.04
CA GLY A 30 -10.60 7.91 -2.68
C GLY A 30 -10.59 9.32 -3.29
N VAL A 31 -9.46 10.03 -3.28
CA VAL A 31 -9.38 11.36 -3.91
C VAL A 31 -9.43 11.24 -5.43
N ASP A 32 -10.15 12.15 -6.07
CA ASP A 32 -10.11 12.36 -7.52
C ASP A 32 -8.70 12.80 -7.94
N VAL A 33 -8.14 12.09 -8.93
CA VAL A 33 -6.83 12.36 -9.53
C VAL A 33 -6.93 12.75 -11.01
N GLY A 34 -8.14 12.88 -11.55
CA GLY A 34 -8.43 13.38 -12.89
C GLY A 34 -8.24 14.88 -13.01
N VAL A 35 -8.41 15.61 -11.89
CA VAL A 35 -7.95 16.99 -11.77
C VAL A 35 -6.49 16.98 -11.31
N GLU A 36 -5.57 17.19 -12.26
CA GLU A 36 -4.14 17.24 -11.93
C GLU A 36 -3.84 18.45 -11.02
N GLN A 37 -3.59 18.18 -9.74
CA GLN A 37 -3.03 19.13 -8.77
C GLN A 37 -1.78 18.51 -8.14
N ASP A 38 -0.89 19.34 -7.57
CA ASP A 38 0.44 18.95 -7.09
C ASP A 38 0.49 17.57 -6.41
N LEU A 39 -0.29 17.40 -5.35
CA LEU A 39 -0.29 16.22 -4.48
C LEU A 39 -1.32 15.15 -4.89
N THR A 40 -2.27 15.50 -5.76
CA THR A 40 -3.30 14.59 -6.28
C THR A 40 -2.94 14.01 -7.65
N LYS A 41 -1.82 14.39 -8.25
CA LYS A 41 -1.39 13.88 -9.56
C LYS A 41 -1.41 12.35 -9.63
N ALA A 42 -2.11 11.81 -10.63
CA ALA A 42 -2.27 10.38 -10.86
C ALA A 42 -0.93 9.67 -11.07
N GLN A 43 -0.73 8.58 -10.32
CA GLN A 43 0.40 7.67 -10.42
C GLN A 43 -0.11 6.26 -10.70
N CYS A 44 0.48 5.58 -11.69
CA CYS A 44 0.24 4.16 -11.94
C CYS A 44 1.27 3.35 -11.15
N ASP A 45 0.80 2.60 -10.16
CA ASP A 45 1.66 1.86 -9.22
C ASP A 45 1.37 0.36 -9.23
N HIS A 46 2.38 -0.45 -8.91
CA HIS A 46 2.20 -1.90 -8.74
C HIS A 46 1.74 -2.24 -7.32
N LYS A 47 0.62 -2.97 -7.18
CA LYS A 47 0.16 -3.56 -5.91
C LYS A 47 1.28 -4.36 -5.25
N VAL A 48 1.79 -5.38 -5.95
CA VAL A 48 3.03 -6.08 -5.62
C VAL A 48 4.19 -5.42 -6.36
N PRO A 49 5.20 -4.85 -5.67
CA PRO A 49 6.33 -4.19 -6.33
C PRO A 49 7.07 -5.10 -7.32
N ALA A 50 7.60 -4.52 -8.39
CA ALA A 50 8.41 -5.25 -9.38
C ALA A 50 9.67 -5.89 -8.75
N GLU A 51 10.21 -5.29 -7.68
CA GLU A 51 11.30 -5.85 -6.86
C GLU A 51 10.91 -7.13 -6.13
N ARG A 52 9.62 -7.29 -5.81
CA ARG A 52 9.05 -8.48 -5.16
C ARG A 52 8.40 -9.44 -6.17
N GLY A 53 8.76 -9.33 -7.45
CA GLY A 53 8.26 -10.21 -8.51
C GLY A 53 6.88 -9.83 -9.07
N GLY A 54 6.33 -8.67 -8.71
CA GLY A 54 5.03 -8.24 -9.21
C GLY A 54 5.02 -7.93 -10.72
N PRO A 55 4.09 -8.50 -11.50
CA PRO A 55 4.03 -8.28 -12.95
C PRO A 55 3.44 -6.90 -13.29
N SER A 56 3.80 -6.34 -14.44
CA SER A 56 3.20 -5.10 -14.98
C SER A 56 1.89 -5.39 -15.74
N THR A 57 1.03 -6.21 -15.17
CA THR A 57 -0.28 -6.57 -15.71
C THR A 57 -1.38 -5.70 -15.10
N PRO A 58 -2.51 -5.47 -15.80
CA PRO A 58 -3.58 -4.64 -15.27
C PRO A 58 -4.05 -5.05 -13.87
N VAL A 59 -4.13 -6.34 -13.57
CA VAL A 59 -4.54 -6.86 -12.25
C VAL A 59 -3.62 -6.42 -11.10
N ASN A 60 -2.31 -6.28 -11.36
CA ASN A 60 -1.31 -5.86 -10.39
C ASN A 60 -1.06 -4.35 -10.43
N LEU A 61 -1.66 -3.61 -11.36
CA LEU A 61 -1.55 -2.15 -11.43
C LEU A 61 -2.76 -1.48 -10.75
N GLN A 62 -2.53 -0.32 -10.14
CA GLN A 62 -3.54 0.51 -9.48
C GLN A 62 -3.22 1.99 -9.63
N THR A 63 -4.27 2.81 -9.61
CA THR A 63 -4.19 4.27 -9.59
C THR A 63 -4.02 4.77 -8.16
N LEU A 64 -2.96 5.54 -7.90
CA LEU A 64 -2.74 6.23 -6.63
C LEU A 64 -2.52 7.72 -6.88
N CYS A 65 -2.89 8.58 -5.94
CA CYS A 65 -2.39 9.95 -5.93
C CYS A 65 -0.88 9.96 -5.55
N LEU A 66 -0.17 11.03 -5.89
CA LEU A 66 1.25 11.19 -5.57
C LEU A 66 1.54 10.97 -4.08
N GLN A 67 0.73 11.51 -3.18
CA GLN A 67 0.91 11.31 -1.73
C GLN A 67 0.81 9.85 -1.30
N CYS A 68 -0.22 9.13 -1.74
CA CYS A 68 -0.41 7.72 -1.42
C CYS A 68 0.70 6.86 -2.03
N ASN A 69 1.15 7.17 -3.24
CA ASN A 69 2.28 6.50 -3.87
C ASN A 69 3.57 6.68 -3.06
N LEU A 70 3.88 7.90 -2.61
CA LEU A 70 5.04 8.18 -1.77
C LEU A 70 4.97 7.46 -0.42
N LYS A 71 3.81 7.45 0.24
CA LYS A 71 3.60 6.70 1.51
C LYS A 71 3.86 5.21 1.31
N LYS A 72 3.28 4.59 0.27
CA LYS A 72 3.51 3.19 -0.08
C LYS A 72 4.99 2.92 -0.34
N ARG A 73 5.67 3.77 -1.10
CA ARG A 73 7.10 3.63 -1.39
C ARG A 73 7.94 3.62 -0.12
N GLN A 74 7.66 4.50 0.84
CA GLN A 74 8.38 4.52 2.12
C GLN A 74 8.07 3.27 2.96
N ALA A 75 6.80 2.88 3.04
CA ALA A 75 6.40 1.66 3.76
C ALA A 75 7.08 0.42 3.18
N CYS A 76 7.09 0.25 1.85
CA CYS A 76 7.67 -0.92 1.19
C CYS A 76 9.19 -1.07 1.39
N LYS A 77 9.94 0.02 1.64
CA LYS A 77 11.40 -0.03 1.90
C LYS A 77 11.73 -0.71 3.23
N HIS A 78 10.83 -0.64 4.20
CA HIS A 78 11.00 -1.16 5.55
C HIS A 78 9.89 -2.16 5.89
N CYS A 79 9.43 -2.91 4.89
CA CYS A 79 8.31 -3.83 5.02
C CYS A 79 8.80 -5.26 5.21
N ASP A 80 8.52 -5.83 6.38
CA ASP A 80 8.87 -7.21 6.73
C ASP A 80 7.71 -8.20 6.52
N LEU A 81 6.62 -7.77 5.87
CA LEU A 81 5.53 -8.67 5.53
C LEU A 81 6.04 -9.79 4.59
N PRO A 82 5.72 -11.06 4.87
CA PRO A 82 6.16 -12.20 4.06
C PRO A 82 5.57 -12.16 2.64
N SER A 83 4.41 -11.54 2.50
CA SER A 83 3.66 -11.41 1.25
C SER A 83 2.86 -10.10 1.22
N CYS A 84 2.45 -9.68 0.02
CA CYS A 84 1.67 -8.45 -0.17
C CYS A 84 0.15 -8.66 -0.10
N ASP A 85 -0.34 -9.90 -0.06
CA ASP A 85 -1.75 -10.30 0.03
C ASP A 85 -2.52 -9.62 1.18
N HIS A 86 -1.87 -9.44 2.32
CA HIS A 86 -2.43 -8.76 3.49
C HIS A 86 -1.86 -7.34 3.68
N CYS A 87 -1.32 -6.72 2.62
CA CYS A 87 -0.76 -5.37 2.70
C CYS A 87 -1.84 -4.31 2.39
N PRO A 88 -2.09 -3.34 3.31
CA PRO A 88 -3.08 -2.28 3.09
C PRO A 88 -2.71 -1.33 1.94
N TYR A 89 -1.43 -1.27 1.57
CA TYR A 89 -0.98 -0.48 0.42
C TYR A 89 -1.11 -1.22 -0.92
N ALA A 90 -1.13 -2.57 -0.90
CA ALA A 90 -1.28 -3.39 -2.10
C ALA A 90 -2.76 -3.69 -2.41
N PHE A 91 -3.55 -3.95 -1.37
CA PHE A 91 -4.97 -4.26 -1.45
C PHE A 91 -5.78 -3.39 -0.49
N PRO A 92 -5.84 -2.06 -0.72
CA PRO A 92 -6.53 -1.12 0.16
C PRO A 92 -8.01 -1.46 0.36
N ARG A 93 -8.68 -2.05 -0.65
CA ARG A 93 -10.09 -2.47 -0.55
C ARG A 93 -10.37 -3.54 0.50
N ASN A 94 -9.34 -4.21 1.02
CA ASN A 94 -9.49 -5.18 2.11
C ASN A 94 -9.55 -4.50 3.50
N PHE A 95 -9.48 -3.16 3.54
CA PHE A 95 -9.40 -2.36 4.76
C PHE A 95 -10.32 -1.14 4.63
N GLU A 96 -11.17 -0.89 5.64
CA GLU A 96 -12.16 0.20 5.55
C GLU A 96 -11.64 1.55 6.07
N ASN A 97 -10.69 1.54 7.01
CA ASN A 97 -10.23 2.75 7.68
C ASN A 97 -8.71 2.76 7.90
N LEU A 98 -8.06 3.91 7.63
CA LEU A 98 -6.67 4.14 7.98
C LEU A 98 -6.58 4.76 9.38
N LEU A 99 -6.21 3.97 10.37
CA LEU A 99 -6.00 4.43 11.74
C LEU A 99 -4.53 4.79 11.99
N VAL A 100 -4.26 6.05 12.36
CA VAL A 100 -2.92 6.50 12.78
C VAL A 100 -2.87 6.52 14.31
N LEU A 101 -2.17 5.55 14.90
CA LEU A 101 -1.97 5.49 16.35
C LEU A 101 -0.69 6.23 16.75
N ARG A 102 -0.83 7.28 17.56
CA ARG A 102 0.29 7.93 18.23
C ARG A 102 0.43 7.37 19.65
N LEU A 103 1.45 6.55 19.85
CA LEU A 103 1.74 5.94 21.15
C LEU A 103 2.90 6.68 21.83
N PRO A 104 2.88 6.89 23.16
CA PRO A 104 4.07 7.26 23.91
C PRO A 104 5.21 6.28 23.60
N LYS A 105 6.46 6.78 23.62
CA LYS A 105 7.64 5.99 23.22
C LYS A 105 7.72 4.66 23.98
N ASP A 106 7.45 4.67 25.28
CA ASP A 106 7.48 3.47 26.12
C ASP A 106 6.38 2.48 25.76
N THR A 107 5.17 2.96 25.44
CA THR A 107 4.06 2.12 25.00
C THR A 107 4.33 1.49 23.63
N ALA A 108 4.90 2.27 22.69
CA ALA A 108 5.31 1.75 21.39
C ALA A 108 6.39 0.67 21.52
N LYS A 109 7.37 0.87 22.43
CA LYS A 109 8.42 -0.11 22.72
C LYS A 109 7.84 -1.40 23.30
N LYS A 110 6.95 -1.29 24.29
CA LYS A 110 6.24 -2.44 24.88
C LYS A 110 5.43 -3.20 23.83
N LEU A 111 4.72 -2.50 22.94
CA LEU A 111 3.96 -3.11 21.86
C LEU A 111 4.88 -3.91 20.91
N ALA A 112 6.04 -3.35 20.55
CA ALA A 112 7.02 -4.04 19.72
C ALA A 112 7.59 -5.29 20.42
N GLU A 113 7.98 -5.17 21.70
CA GLU A 113 8.49 -6.30 22.49
C GLU A 113 7.47 -7.44 22.59
N LEU A 114 6.20 -7.12 22.86
CA LEU A 114 5.12 -8.11 22.91
C LEU A 114 4.86 -8.77 21.56
N ALA A 115 4.94 -8.00 20.46
CA ALA A 115 4.80 -8.49 19.10
C ALA A 115 5.90 -9.50 18.76
N ASP A 116 7.14 -9.18 19.13
CA ASP A 116 8.31 -10.04 18.90
C ASP A 116 8.20 -11.35 19.70
N ILE A 117 7.83 -11.28 20.98
CA ILE A 117 7.65 -12.46 21.85
C ILE A 117 6.58 -13.40 21.27
N GLN A 118 5.50 -12.85 20.73
CA GLN A 118 4.37 -13.62 20.19
C GLN A 118 4.56 -14.01 18.72
N GLY A 119 5.57 -13.48 18.03
CA GLY A 119 5.79 -13.69 16.60
C GLY A 119 4.63 -13.17 15.73
N VAL A 120 3.92 -12.12 16.17
CA VAL A 120 2.78 -11.55 15.43
C VAL A 120 3.00 -10.06 15.15
N PRO A 121 2.44 -9.51 14.07
CA PRO A 121 2.52 -8.07 13.81
C PRO A 121 1.90 -7.25 14.96
N PRO A 122 2.45 -6.07 15.32
CA PRO A 122 1.88 -5.17 16.32
C PRO A 122 0.39 -4.86 16.15
N ALA A 123 -0.07 -4.76 14.91
CA ALA A 123 -1.49 -4.55 14.58
C ALA A 123 -2.37 -5.68 15.14
N THR A 124 -1.91 -6.92 15.14
CA THR A 124 -2.64 -8.09 15.69
C THR A 124 -2.90 -7.94 17.17
N ILE A 125 -1.94 -7.40 17.93
CA ILE A 125 -2.11 -7.16 19.36
C ILE A 125 -3.17 -6.08 19.59
N VAL A 126 -3.14 -4.99 18.81
CA VAL A 126 -4.15 -3.93 18.88
C VAL A 126 -5.53 -4.47 18.52
N THR A 127 -5.65 -5.26 17.45
CA THR A 127 -6.90 -5.89 17.04
C THR A 127 -7.50 -6.75 18.16
N ARG A 128 -6.70 -7.63 18.79
CA ARG A 128 -7.16 -8.46 19.90
C ARG A 128 -7.67 -7.64 21.08
N LEU A 129 -7.01 -6.53 21.41
CA LEU A 129 -7.46 -5.64 22.49
C LEU A 129 -8.83 -5.02 22.19
N ILE A 130 -9.07 -4.64 20.93
CA ILE A 130 -10.34 -4.07 20.49
C ILE A 130 -11.44 -5.13 20.49
N GLU A 131 -11.17 -6.34 19.99
CA GLU A 131 -12.13 -7.45 19.92
C GLU A 131 -12.50 -8.03 21.29
N GLN A 132 -11.67 -7.79 22.31
CA GLN A 132 -11.90 -8.21 23.70
C GLN A 132 -12.64 -7.17 24.53
N SER A 133 -12.93 -5.99 23.97
CA SER A 133 -13.66 -4.88 24.62
C SER A 133 -15.14 -4.91 24.29
#